data_AF-A0A076MUY5-F1
#
_entry.id   AF-A0A076MUY5-F1
#
_cell.length_a   1.000
_cell.length_b   1.000
_cell.length_c   1.000
_cell.angle_alpha   90.00
_cell.angle_beta   90.00
_cell.angle_gamma   90.00
#
_symmetry.space_group_name_H-M   'P 1'
#
loop_
_entity.id
_entity.type
_entity.pdbx_description
1 polymer ?
#
loop_
_entity_poly.entity_id
_entity_poly.type
_entity_poly.pdbx_seq_one_letter_code
_entity_poly.pdbx_strand_id
1 'polypeptide(L)' 'MVTVQHQPTPQPPRPVPGPPPTAGPQQDPRAGIEEAMAALGDLDRIPLAEHVERFDAVHAELTTALSSIDKV' A
#
# COMPACT_ATOMS: atom_id res chain seq x y z
N MET A 1 -41.90 1.96 55.40
CA MET A 1 -40.99 2.73 54.54
C MET A 1 -39.70 1.94 54.41
N VAL A 2 -39.46 1.27 53.27
CA VAL A 2 -38.23 0.51 53.00
C VAL A 2 -37.47 1.28 51.92
N THR A 3 -36.29 1.80 52.24
CA THR A 3 -35.41 2.50 51.32
C THR A 3 -34.73 1.50 50.38
N VAL A 4 -35.05 1.59 49.09
CA VAL A 4 -34.39 0.82 48.02
C VAL A 4 -33.01 1.44 47.76
N GLN A 5 -31.95 0.73 48.14
CA GLN A 5 -30.57 1.05 47.80
C GLN A 5 -30.33 0.71 46.31
N HIS A 6 -30.28 1.72 45.44
CA HIS A 6 -29.87 1.56 44.05
C HIS A 6 -28.36 1.27 43.99
N GLN A 7 -27.98 0.04 43.69
CA GLN A 7 -26.59 -0.30 43.40
C GLN A 7 -26.19 0.23 42.02
N PRO A 8 -25.05 0.94 41.88
CA PRO A 8 -24.52 1.34 40.58
C PRO A 8 -24.00 0.10 39.85
N THR A 9 -24.58 -0.20 38.69
CA THR A 9 -24.13 -1.29 37.83
C THR A 9 -22.72 -1.03 37.28
N PRO A 10 -21.81 -2.02 37.23
CA PRO A 10 -20.51 -1.87 36.59
C PRO A 10 -20.70 -1.68 35.08
N GLN A 11 -20.29 -0.53 34.54
CA GLN A 11 -20.30 -0.32 33.09
C GLN A 11 -19.13 -1.08 32.45
N PRO A 12 -19.34 -1.81 31.34
CA PRO A 12 -18.26 -2.47 30.63
C PRO A 12 -17.31 -1.44 29.98
N PRO A 13 -16.00 -1.73 29.87
CA PRO A 13 -15.02 -0.82 29.29
C PRO A 13 -15.33 -0.57 27.81
N ARG A 14 -15.22 0.70 27.38
CA ARG A 14 -15.42 1.08 25.97
C ARG A 14 -14.26 0.56 25.12
N PRO A 15 -14.51 0.07 23.88
CA PRO A 15 -13.44 -0.29 22.96
C PRO A 15 -12.60 0.94 22.62
N VAL A 16 -11.28 0.84 22.81
CA VAL A 16 -10.36 1.86 22.31
C VAL A 16 -10.16 1.66 20.80
N PRO A 17 -10.18 2.74 19.98
CA PRO A 17 -9.76 2.67 18.60
C PRO A 17 -8.35 2.07 18.51
N GLY A 18 -8.19 1.03 17.70
CA GLY A 18 -6.90 0.39 17.47
C GLY A 18 -5.89 1.36 16.85
N PRO A 19 -4.58 1.10 17.01
CA PRO A 19 -3.55 1.90 16.38
C PRO A 19 -3.73 1.92 14.84
N PRO A 20 -3.36 3.02 14.17
CA PRO A 20 -3.46 3.11 12.72
C PRO A 20 -2.64 1.99 12.06
N PRO A 21 -3.07 1.49 10.89
CA PRO A 21 -2.28 0.51 10.14
C PRO A 21 -0.89 1.09 9.91
N THR A 22 0.13 0.36 10.36
CA THR A 22 1.51 0.68 10.05
C THR A 22 1.63 0.66 8.53
N ALA A 23 2.06 1.76 7.93
CA ALA A 23 2.41 1.77 6.51
C ALA A 23 3.30 0.54 6.26
N GLY A 24 2.88 -0.31 5.33
CA GLY A 24 3.59 -1.55 5.01
C GLY A 24 5.05 -1.27 4.63
N PRO A 25 5.90 -2.31 4.54
CA PRO A 25 7.30 -2.15 4.17
C PRO A 25 7.38 -1.28 2.91
N GLN A 26 8.12 -0.17 2.99
CA GLN A 26 8.40 0.64 1.81
C GLN A 26 9.21 -0.24 0.86
N GLN A 27 8.54 -0.74 -0.18
CA GLN A 27 9.14 -1.62 -1.17
C GLN A 27 10.30 -0.85 -1.82
N ASP A 28 11.45 -1.52 -1.99
CA ASP A 28 12.62 -0.90 -2.63
C ASP A 28 12.19 -0.36 -4.00
N PRO A 29 12.32 0.96 -4.27
CA PRO A 29 11.97 1.53 -5.56
C PRO A 29 12.68 0.86 -6.73
N ARG A 30 13.85 0.25 -6.51
CA ARG A 30 14.56 -0.53 -7.53
C ARG A 30 13.87 -1.84 -7.88
N ALA A 31 13.16 -2.48 -6.95
CA ALA A 31 12.53 -3.76 -7.20
C ALA A 31 11.46 -3.66 -8.30
N GLY A 32 10.65 -2.59 -8.30
CA GLY A 32 9.65 -2.36 -9.36
C GLY A 32 10.28 -2.11 -10.73
N ILE A 33 11.42 -1.39 -10.76
CA ILE A 33 12.17 -1.16 -12.00
C ILE A 33 12.75 -2.47 -12.56
N GLU A 34 13.36 -3.31 -11.73
CA GLU A 34 13.92 -4.59 -12.15
C GLU A 34 12.83 -5.53 -12.71
N GLU A 35 11.67 -5.58 -12.08
CA GLU A 35 10.51 -6.35 -12.56
C GLU A 35 10.02 -5.85 -13.93
N ALA A 36 9.83 -4.53 -14.07
CA ALA A 36 9.39 -3.94 -15.32
C ALA A 36 10.41 -4.15 -16.46
N MET A 37 11.71 -4.08 -16.15
CA MET A 37 12.79 -4.36 -17.11
C MET A 37 12.82 -5.83 -17.52
N ALA A 38 12.61 -6.76 -16.58
CA ALA A 38 12.52 -8.19 -16.89
C ALA A 38 11.35 -8.50 -17.84
N ALA A 39 10.21 -7.81 -17.68
CA ALA A 39 9.04 -7.97 -18.54
C ALA A 39 9.28 -7.52 -19.99
N LEU A 40 10.30 -6.70 -20.26
CA LEU A 40 10.72 -6.35 -21.63
C LEU A 40 11.42 -7.50 -22.36
N GLY A 41 11.95 -8.49 -21.61
CA GLY A 41 12.65 -9.64 -22.18
C GLY A 41 11.76 -10.54 -23.04
N ASP A 42 10.44 -10.50 -22.85
CA ASP A 42 9.46 -11.32 -23.58
C ASP A 42 8.69 -10.51 -24.66
N LEU A 43 9.18 -9.33 -25.07
CA LEU A 43 8.50 -8.50 -26.07
C LEU A 43 8.29 -9.20 -27.42
N ASP A 44 9.21 -10.07 -27.82
CA ASP A 44 9.13 -10.86 -29.05
C ASP A 44 7.97 -11.88 -29.05
N ARG A 45 7.43 -12.19 -27.86
CA ARG A 45 6.33 -13.15 -27.68
C ARG A 45 4.95 -12.49 -27.66
N ILE A 46 4.88 -11.16 -27.68
CA ILE A 46 3.62 -10.41 -27.65
C ILE A 46 3.45 -9.56 -28.92
N PRO A 47 2.22 -9.21 -29.31
CA PRO A 47 1.96 -8.33 -30.45
C PRO A 47 2.66 -6.97 -30.30
N LEU A 48 3.15 -6.42 -31.42
CA LEU A 48 3.80 -5.10 -31.45
C LEU A 48 2.95 -3.97 -30.83
N ALA A 49 1.63 -4.08 -30.96
CA ALA A 49 0.69 -3.12 -30.36
C ALA A 49 0.78 -3.08 -28.83
N GLU A 50 1.18 -4.17 -28.17
CA GLU A 50 1.33 -4.26 -26.72
C GLU A 50 2.70 -3.77 -26.23
N HIS A 51 3.68 -3.56 -27.12
CA HIS A 51 5.03 -3.14 -26.74
C HIS A 51 5.00 -1.79 -26.05
N VAL A 52 4.18 -0.86 -26.56
CA VAL A 52 4.05 0.49 -26.00
C VAL A 52 3.60 0.45 -24.55
N GLU A 53 2.64 -0.41 -24.21
CA GLU A 53 2.16 -0.58 -22.83
C GLU A 53 3.26 -1.11 -21.90
N ARG A 54 4.09 -2.05 -22.37
CA ARG A 54 5.23 -2.56 -21.59
C ARG A 54 6.28 -1.48 -21.32
N PHE A 55 6.58 -0.63 -22.31
CA PHE A 55 7.49 0.50 -22.11
C PHE A 55 6.89 1.58 -21.21
N ASP A 56 5.59 1.83 -21.30
CA ASP A 56 4.90 2.80 -20.43
C ASP A 56 4.95 2.37 -18.95
N ALA A 57 4.79 1.07 -18.67
CA ALA A 57 4.97 0.52 -17.33
C ALA A 57 6.36 0.82 -16.74
N VAL A 58 7.42 0.67 -17.54
CA VAL A 58 8.80 1.02 -17.11
C VAL A 58 8.92 2.52 -16.80
N HIS A 59 8.34 3.39 -17.64
CA HIS A 59 8.34 4.83 -17.37
C HIS A 59 7.57 5.20 -16.10
N ALA A 60 6.45 4.52 -15.83
CA ALA A 60 5.65 4.73 -14.62
C ALA A 60 6.43 4.33 -13.36
N GLU A 61 7.11 3.18 -13.37
CA GLU A 61 7.97 2.73 -12.27
C GLU A 61 9.13 3.68 -12.04
N LEU A 62 9.81 4.13 -13.09
CA LEU A 62 10.89 5.10 -12.99
C LEU A 62 10.39 6.44 -12.41
N THR A 63 9.24 6.92 -12.88
CA THR A 63 8.61 8.15 -12.38
C THR A 63 8.27 8.02 -10.90
N THR A 64 7.71 6.89 -10.49
CA THR A 64 7.37 6.59 -9.09
C THR A 64 8.63 6.56 -8.22
N ALA A 65 9.66 5.86 -8.66
CA ALA A 65 10.93 5.75 -7.93
C ALA A 65 11.60 7.12 -7.76
N LEU A 66 11.70 7.92 -8.83
CA LEU A 66 12.30 9.25 -8.77
C LEU A 66 11.46 10.23 -7.95
N SER A 67 10.13 10.18 -8.09
CA SER A 67 9.22 11.01 -7.29
C SER A 67 9.22 10.64 -5.80
N SER A 68 9.58 9.41 -5.46
CA SER A 68 9.73 8.99 -4.06
C SER A 68 11.00 9.57 -3.41
N ILE A 69 12.04 9.83 -4.20
CA ILE A 69 13.32 10.42 -3.74
C ILE A 69 13.18 11.95 -3.59
N ASP A 70 12.38 12.59 -4.45
CA ASP A 70 12.21 14.05 -4.48
C ASP A 70 11.37 14.61 -3.30
N LYS A 71 10.80 13.76 -2.44
CA LYS A 71 10.12 14.16 -1.21
C LYS A 71 11.15 14.48 -0.11
N VAL A 72 11.67 15.72 -0.12
CA VAL A 72 12.47 16.34 0.96
C VAL A 72 11.61 16.89 2.09
#